data_AF-A0A668UZN3-F1
#
_entry.id   AF-A0A668UZN3-F1
#
_cell.length_a   1.000
_cell.length_b   1.000
_cell.length_c   1.000
_cell.angle_alpha   90.00
_cell.angle_beta   90.00
_cell.angle_gamma   90.00
#
_symmetry.space_group_name_H-M   'P 1'
#
loop_
_entity.id
_entity.type
_entity.pdbx_description
1 polymer ?
#
loop_
_entity_poly.entity_id
_entity_poly.type
_entity_poly.pdbx_seq_one_letter_code
_entity_poly.pdbx_strand_id
1 'polypeptide(L)' 'MAITPAANCIVGKYQMYVAVVTPYGIRRTRKESSRDMYILFNPWAAEDAVFLDDETERQECVMTEMGIIYHGAYDDIA' A
#
# COMPACT_ATOMS: atom_id res chain seq x y z
N MET A 1 -5.55 -6.80 -19.42
CA MET A 1 -4.14 -6.77 -18.98
C MET A 1 -4.08 -5.82 -17.79
N ALA A 2 -3.74 -6.33 -16.60
CA ALA A 2 -3.65 -5.55 -15.37
C ALA A 2 -2.18 -5.57 -14.89
N ILE A 3 -1.77 -4.52 -14.19
CA ILE A 3 -0.49 -4.46 -13.48
C ILE A 3 -0.79 -4.75 -12.01
N THR A 4 -0.23 -5.82 -11.48
CA THR A 4 -0.42 -6.23 -10.09
C THR A 4 0.95 -6.38 -9.44
N PRO A 5 1.29 -5.58 -8.41
CA PRO A 5 2.50 -5.77 -7.63
C PRO A 5 2.51 -7.13 -6.92
N ALA A 6 3.68 -7.67 -6.63
CA ALA A 6 3.80 -8.85 -5.76
C ALA A 6 3.34 -8.50 -4.33
N ALA A 7 2.81 -9.48 -3.59
CA ALA A 7 2.36 -9.26 -2.21
C ALA A 7 3.50 -8.85 -1.25
N ASN A 8 4.75 -9.17 -1.59
CA ASN A 8 5.95 -8.76 -0.86
C ASN A 8 6.68 -7.56 -1.51
N CYS A 9 6.00 -6.78 -2.35
CA CYS A 9 6.58 -5.59 -2.97
C CYS A 9 7.05 -4.59 -1.90
N ILE A 10 8.18 -3.92 -2.13
CA ILE A 10 8.68 -2.89 -1.22
C ILE A 10 7.64 -1.75 -1.17
N VAL A 11 7.24 -1.35 0.03
CA VAL A 11 6.34 -0.21 0.23
C VAL A 11 7.08 1.10 -0.07
N GLY A 12 6.44 2.00 -0.81
CA GLY A 12 7.01 3.32 -1.08
C GLY A 12 6.48 4.00 -2.35
N LYS A 13 7.16 5.08 -2.72
CA LYS A 13 6.87 5.88 -3.90
C LYS A 13 7.72 5.43 -5.09
N TYR A 14 7.06 4.95 -6.13
CA TYR A 14 7.67 4.44 -7.36
C TYR A 14 7.58 5.45 -8.50
N GLN A 15 8.60 5.45 -9.35
CA GLN A 15 8.59 6.18 -10.63
C GLN A 15 8.19 5.22 -11.75
N MET A 16 7.13 5.54 -12.48
CA MET A 16 6.66 4.71 -13.59
C MET A 16 7.31 5.09 -14.92
N TYR A 17 7.77 4.08 -15.64
CA TYR A 17 8.26 4.20 -17.01
C TYR A 17 7.59 3.19 -17.93
N VAL A 18 7.38 3.58 -19.19
CA VAL A 18 6.96 2.66 -20.26
C VAL A 18 8.15 2.54 -21.21
N ALA A 19 8.56 1.29 -21.48
CA ALA A 19 9.68 0.97 -22.35
C ALA A 19 9.18 0.15 -23.55
N VAL A 20 9.48 0.62 -24.76
CA VAL A 20 9.20 -0.09 -26.01
C VAL A 20 10.50 -0.73 -26.48
N VAL A 21 10.51 -2.06 -26.59
CA VAL A 21 11.63 -2.83 -27.12
C VAL A 21 11.53 -2.83 -28.64
N THR A 22 12.59 -2.41 -29.31
CA THR A 22 12.71 -2.40 -30.77
C THR A 22 13.96 -3.17 -31.20
N PRO A 23 14.09 -3.58 -32.48
CA PRO A 23 15.31 -4.18 -33.00
C PRO A 23 16.56 -3.30 -32.85
N TYR A 24 16.38 -1.98 -32.66
CA TYR A 24 17.45 -0.99 -32.53
C TYR A 24 17.69 -0.56 -31.07
N GLY A 25 17.09 -1.25 -30.10
CA GLY A 25 17.23 -0.96 -28.67
C GLY A 25 15.92 -0.55 -27.99
N ILE A 26 16.04 -0.11 -26.73
CA ILE A 26 14.91 0.21 -25.85
C ILE A 26 14.65 1.71 -25.87
N ARG A 27 13.41 2.10 -26.18
CA ARG A 27 12.94 3.49 -26.08
C ARG A 27 12.05 3.62 -24.85
N ARG A 28 12.43 4.47 -23.89
CA ARG A 28 11.72 4.67 -22.62
C ARG A 28 11.10 6.05 -22.54
N THR A 29 9.94 6.17 -21.88
CA THR A 29 9.37 7.47 -21.52
C THR A 29 10.33 8.29 -20.62
N ARG A 30 10.20 9.62 -20.68
CA ARG A 30 10.93 10.52 -19.77
C ARG A 30 10.34 10.44 -18.36
N LYS A 31 11.16 10.77 -17.35
CA LYS A 31 10.70 10.94 -15.97
C LYS A 31 9.60 12.01 -15.92
N GLU A 32 8.54 11.72 -15.19
CA GLU A 32 7.37 12.59 -15.05
C GLU A 32 6.72 12.30 -13.70
N SER A 33 6.57 13.34 -12.88
CA SER A 33 6.06 13.19 -11.51
C SER A 33 4.58 12.85 -11.45
N SER A 34 3.81 13.20 -12.50
CA SER A 34 2.39 12.82 -12.59
C SER A 34 2.16 11.32 -12.74
N ARG A 35 3.20 10.53 -13.02
CA ARG A 35 3.17 9.07 -13.09
C ARG A 35 3.80 8.40 -11.88
N ASP A 36 4.16 9.16 -10.85
CA ASP A 36 4.60 8.57 -9.60
C ASP A 36 3.43 7.84 -8.95
N MET A 37 3.67 6.64 -8.43
CA MET A 37 2.65 5.83 -7.77
C MET A 37 3.11 5.46 -6.35
N TYR A 38 2.18 5.37 -5.42
CA TYR A 38 2.44 4.81 -4.09
C TYR A 38 1.95 3.37 -4.06
N ILE A 39 2.80 2.49 -3.57
CA ILE A 39 2.44 1.12 -3.22
C ILE A 39 2.55 1.02 -1.71
N LEU A 40 1.45 0.62 -1.06
CA LEU A 40 1.34 0.46 0.38
C LEU A 40 1.18 -1.03 0.71
N PHE A 41 1.24 -1.36 2.01
CA PHE A 41 0.82 -2.66 2.50
C PHE A 41 -0.66 -2.93 2.16
N ASN A 42 -1.02 -4.19 1.97
CA ASN A 42 -2.39 -4.58 1.61
C ASN A 42 -3.00 -5.60 2.58
N PRO A 43 -3.68 -5.15 3.63
CA PRO A 43 -4.41 -6.01 4.57
C PRO A 43 -5.53 -6.86 3.97
N TRP A 44 -5.95 -6.61 2.72
CA TRP A 44 -6.99 -7.37 2.02
C TRP A 44 -6.45 -8.55 1.20
N ALA A 45 -5.14 -8.60 0.94
CA ALA A 45 -4.54 -9.68 0.17
C ALA A 45 -4.04 -10.79 1.09
N ALA A 46 -4.59 -12.01 0.94
CA ALA A 46 -4.23 -13.18 1.76
C ALA A 46 -2.74 -13.58 1.69
N GLU A 47 -2.06 -13.17 0.62
CA GLU A 47 -0.62 -13.42 0.42
C GLU A 47 0.28 -12.33 1.04
N ASP A 48 -0.29 -11.21 1.48
CA ASP A 48 0.47 -10.13 2.13
C ASP A 48 0.75 -10.51 3.59
N ALA A 49 1.94 -10.13 4.08
CA ALA A 49 2.36 -10.40 5.45
C ALA A 49 1.46 -9.71 6.50
N VAL A 50 0.73 -8.67 6.12
CA VAL A 50 -0.21 -7.95 6.99
C VAL A 50 -1.67 -8.30 6.76
N PHE A 51 -1.96 -9.43 6.11
CA PHE A 51 -3.34 -9.85 5.86
C PHE A 51 -4.16 -9.93 7.15
N LEU A 52 -5.36 -9.36 7.09
CA LEU A 52 -6.34 -9.39 8.16
C LEU A 52 -7.68 -9.82 7.56
N ASP A 53 -8.15 -11.01 7.93
CA ASP A 53 -9.33 -11.65 7.29
C ASP A 53 -10.64 -10.94 7.70
N ASP A 54 -10.74 -10.55 8.97
CA ASP A 54 -11.93 -9.90 9.51
C ASP A 54 -12.10 -8.47 8.96
N GLU A 55 -13.24 -8.24 8.33
CA GLU A 55 -13.56 -6.94 7.73
C GLU A 55 -13.80 -5.84 8.77
N THR A 56 -14.35 -6.19 9.93
CA THR A 56 -14.60 -5.24 11.03
C THR A 56 -13.29 -4.79 11.67
N GLU A 57 -12.35 -5.72 11.88
CA GLU A 57 -11.01 -5.39 12.39
C GLU A 57 -10.21 -4.56 11.39
N ARG A 58 -10.28 -4.86 10.08
CA ARG A 58 -9.67 -4.00 9.05
C ARG A 58 -10.25 -2.60 9.07
N GLN A 59 -11.56 -2.47 9.24
CA GLN A 59 -12.20 -1.17 9.30
C GLN A 59 -11.65 -0.36 10.48
N GLU A 60 -11.53 -0.95 11.66
CA GLU A 60 -11.05 -0.26 12.85
C GLU A 60 -9.54 -0.01 12.85
N CYS A 61 -8.73 -1.00 12.49
CA CYS A 61 -7.27 -0.89 12.60
C CYS A 61 -6.60 -0.20 11.40
N VAL A 62 -7.29 -0.10 10.25
CA VAL A 62 -6.70 0.43 9.01
C VAL A 62 -7.45 1.66 8.49
N MET A 63 -8.77 1.63 8.49
CA MET A 63 -9.58 2.67 7.83
C MET A 63 -10.08 3.75 8.78
N THR A 64 -10.30 3.44 10.05
CA THR A 64 -10.71 4.41 11.06
C THR A 64 -9.57 5.40 11.32
N GLU A 65 -9.85 6.69 11.10
CA GLU A 65 -8.86 7.77 11.28
C GLU A 65 -8.85 8.36 12.70
N MET A 66 -9.79 7.96 13.55
CA MET A 66 -9.98 8.49 14.91
C MET A 66 -10.16 7.37 15.91
N GLY A 67 -9.40 7.39 17.01
CA GLY A 67 -9.50 6.39 18.07
C GLY A 67 -9.69 7.02 19.45
N ILE A 68 -9.84 6.16 20.45
CA ILE A 68 -9.89 6.52 21.87
C ILE A 68 -8.62 6.03 22.54
N ILE A 69 -7.99 6.90 23.32
CA ILE A 69 -6.86 6.53 24.18
C ILE A 69 -7.38 6.58 25.63
N TYR A 70 -7.55 5.41 26.23
CA TYR A 70 -7.88 5.31 27.65
C TYR A 70 -6.72 5.81 28.52
N HIS A 71 -7.04 6.55 29.58
CA HIS A 71 -6.06 7.05 30.54
C HIS A 71 -6.63 7.04 31.97
N GLY A 72 -5.78 7.32 32.96
CA GLY A 72 -6.13 7.19 34.39
C GLY A 72 -5.46 5.99 35.04
N ALA A 73 -6.08 5.41 36.06
CA ALA A 73 -5.64 4.20 36.74
C ALA A 73 -6.52 3.00 36.36
N TYR A 74 -6.06 1.78 36.66
CA TYR A 74 -6.82 0.56 36.33
C TYR A 74 -8.17 0.49 37.06
N ASP A 75 -8.29 1.18 38.20
CA ASP A 75 -9.48 1.32 39.04
C ASP A 75 -10.17 2.69 38.90
N ASP A 76 -9.64 3.58 38.06
CA ASP A 76 -10.17 4.92 37.81
C ASP A 76 -9.83 5.36 36.37
N ILE A 77 -10.55 4.79 35.40
CA ILE A 77 -10.42 5.15 33.98
C ILE A 77 -11.18 6.46 33.76
N ALA A 78 -10.48 7.47 33.23
CA ALA A 78 -11.02 8.79 32.93
C ALA A 78 -11.59 8.90 31.51
#